data_AF-A0A969JK31-F1
#
_entry.id   AF-A0A969JK31-F1
#
_cell.length_a   1.000
_cell.length_b   1.000
_cell.length_c   1.000
_cell.angle_alpha   90.00
_cell.angle_beta   90.00
_cell.angle_gamma   90.00
#
_symmetry.space_group_name_H-M   'P 1'
#
loop_
_entity.id
_entity.type
_entity.pdbx_description
1 polymer ?
#
loop_
_entity_poly.entity_id
_entity_poly.type
_entity_poly.pdbx_seq_one_letter_code
_entity_poly.pdbx_strand_id
1 'polypeptide(L)' 'MDRSKIIAIITGIFSLLLGVLYLILVQLLDMRGEMIPAPVGTMLLAPSHLFLLPEVMAFSYS' A
#
# COMPACT_ATOMS: atom_id res chain seq x y z
N MET A 1 38.70 21.66 -21.49
CA MET A 1 37.83 20.51 -21.14
C MET A 1 37.09 20.10 -22.39
N ASP A 2 37.14 18.82 -22.75
CA ASP A 2 36.42 18.33 -23.92
C ASP A 2 34.91 18.44 -23.70
N ARG A 3 34.18 18.82 -24.75
CA ARG A 3 32.72 18.90 -24.78
C ARG A 3 32.04 17.64 -24.21
N SER A 4 32.58 16.46 -24.52
CA SER A 4 32.07 15.18 -24.00
C SER A 4 32.19 15.07 -22.48
N LYS A 5 33.31 15.52 -21.92
CA LYS A 5 33.54 15.50 -20.46
C LYS A 5 32.61 16.47 -19.73
N ILE A 6 32.35 17.64 -20.30
CA ILE A 6 31.40 18.62 -19.75
C ILE A 6 29.99 18.05 -19.71
N ILE A 7 29.53 17.45 -20.82
CA ILE A 7 28.20 16.85 -20.92
C ILE A 7 28.06 15.69 -19.91
N ALA A 8 29.07 14.83 -19.80
CA ALA A 8 29.05 13.72 -18.85
C ALA A 8 28.88 14.20 -17.39
N ILE A 9 29.59 15.25 -17.00
CA ILE A 9 29.48 15.84 -15.66
C ILE A 9 28.09 16.43 -15.44
N ILE A 10 27.59 17.21 -16.40
CA ILE A 10 26.27 17.86 -16.30
C ILE A 10 25.16 16.80 -16.17
N THR A 11 25.17 15.77 -17.01
CA THR A 11 24.18 14.68 -16.93
C THR A 11 24.27 13.92 -15.62
N GLY A 12 25.49 13.70 -15.09
CA GLY A 12 25.68 13.10 -13.77
C GLY A 12 25.08 13.95 -12.65
N ILE A 13 25.26 15.27 -12.70
CA ILE A 13 24.66 16.20 -11.73
C ILE A 13 23.12 16.17 -11.82
N PHE A 14 22.55 16.17 -13.02
CA PHE A 14 21.10 16.08 -13.20
C PHE A 14 20.54 14.76 -12.67
N SER A 15 21.23 13.64 -12.90
CA SER A 15 20.83 12.33 -12.36
C SER A 15 20.86 12.32 -10.83
N LEU A 16 21.90 12.89 -10.23
CA LEU A 16 22.00 13.00 -8.78
C LEU A 16 20.90 13.91 -8.20
N LEU A 17 20.66 15.07 -8.80
CA LEU A 17 19.61 15.99 -8.38
C LEU A 17 18.22 15.36 -8.49
N LEU A 18 17.92 14.67 -9.59
CA LEU A 18 16.66 13.95 -9.75
C LEU A 18 16.50 12.83 -8.73
N GLY A 19 17.56 12.08 -8.44
CA GLY A 19 17.55 11.04 -7.41
C GLY A 19 17.28 11.59 -6.02
N VAL A 20 17.98 12.66 -5.63
CA VAL A 20 17.76 13.34 -4.34
C VAL A 20 16.34 13.92 -4.26
N LEU A 21 15.88 14.59 -5.30
CA LEU A 21 14.52 15.13 -5.38
C LEU A 21 13.47 14.03 -5.24
N TYR A 22 13.67 12.88 -5.91
CA TYR A 22 12.79 11.73 -5.79
C TYR A 22 12.69 11.22 -4.35
N LEU A 23 13.83 11.07 -3.65
CA LEU A 23 13.83 10.64 -2.26
C LEU A 23 13.11 11.64 -1.34
N ILE A 24 13.34 12.94 -1.53
CA ILE A 24 12.63 13.98 -0.78
C ILE A 24 11.11 13.90 -1.03
N LEU A 25 10.70 13.72 -2.28
CA LEU A 25 9.30 13.55 -2.63
C LEU A 25 8.72 12.32 -1.93
N VAL A 26 9.33 11.14 -2.08
CA VAL A 26 8.87 9.90 -1.43
C VAL A 26 8.77 10.11 0.08
N GLN A 27 9.77 10.75 0.70
CA GLN A 27 9.74 11.05 2.13
C GLN A 27 8.53 11.91 2.51
N LEU A 28 8.22 12.94 1.72
CA LEU A 28 7.04 13.78 1.95
C LEU A 28 5.72 13.03 1.73
N LEU A 29 5.68 12.12 0.76
CA LEU A 29 4.51 11.25 0.53
C LEU A 29 4.38 10.16 1.60
N ASP A 30 5.47 9.77 2.26
CA ASP A 30 5.46 8.81 3.36
C ASP A 30 4.97 9.46 4.66
N MET A 31 5.09 10.78 4.79
CA MET A 31 4.46 11.57 5.87
C MET A 31 2.92 11.59 5.84
N ARG A 32 2.27 10.76 5.02
CA ARG A 32 0.80 10.60 4.95
C ARG A 32 0.17 9.99 6.21
N GLY A 33 0.97 9.63 7.20
CA GLY A 33 0.50 9.18 8.51
C GLY A 33 0.77 7.70 8.72
N GLU A 34 0.76 7.29 9.99
CA GLU A 34 1.00 5.92 10.38
C GLU A 34 0.00 4.98 9.69
N MET A 35 0.52 3.90 9.11
CA MET A 35 -0.32 2.78 8.69
C MET A 35 -1.00 2.24 9.95
N ILE A 36 -2.26 2.64 10.16
CA ILE A 36 -3.07 2.06 11.22
C ILE A 36 -3.23 0.58 10.88
N PRO A 37 -2.83 -0.35 11.75
CA PRO A 37 -3.00 -1.77 11.47
C PRO A 37 -4.48 -2.03 11.20
N ALA A 38 -4.75 -2.87 10.19
CA ALA A 38 -6.12 -3.29 9.92
C ALA A 38 -6.76 -3.75 11.24
N PRO A 39 -7.98 -3.33 11.57
CA PRO A 39 -8.60 -3.65 12.84
C PRO A 39 -8.55 -5.16 13.12
N VAL A 40 -7.76 -5.57 14.10
CA VAL A 40 -7.66 -6.98 14.55
C VAL A 40 -8.85 -7.39 15.43
N GLY A 41 -9.91 -6.60 15.44
CA GLY A 41 -11.06 -6.75 16.32
C GLY A 41 -12.31 -6.08 15.76
N THR A 42 -12.78 -6.52 14.60
CA THR A 42 -14.20 -6.40 14.19
C THR A 42 -14.54 -7.35 13.03
N MET A 43 -14.05 -8.60 13.09
CA MET A 43 -14.75 -9.73 12.45
C MET A 43 -15.82 -10.25 13.43
N LEU A 44 -16.75 -9.38 13.83
CA LEU A 44 -17.97 -9.82 14.50
C LEU A 44 -19.13 -9.42 13.59
N LEU A 45 -19.77 -10.45 13.02
CA LEU A 45 -20.98 -10.43 12.21
C LEU A 45 -20.80 -10.27 10.69
N ALA A 46 -19.99 -11.14 10.08
CA ALA A 46 -20.48 -11.78 8.85
C ALA A 46 -21.55 -12.80 9.29
N PRO A 47 -22.80 -12.76 8.78
CA PRO A 47 -23.82 -13.73 9.15
C PRO A 47 -23.50 -15.06 8.46
N SER A 48 -22.56 -15.83 9.03
CA SER A 48 -22.29 -17.22 8.66
C SER A 48 -23.49 -18.14 8.92
N HIS A 49 -24.54 -17.64 9.59
CA HIS A 49 -25.79 -18.36 9.86
C HIS A 49 -26.81 -18.29 8.71
N LEU A 50 -26.63 -17.46 7.68
CA LEU A 50 -27.55 -17.40 6.53
C LEU A 50 -27.24 -18.41 5.41
N PHE A 51 -26.23 -19.27 5.57
CA PHE A 51 -25.82 -20.24 4.54
C PHE A 51 -26.08 -21.72 4.90
N LEU A 52 -26.54 -22.05 6.12
CA LEU A 52 -26.74 -23.45 6.55
C LEU A 52 -28.15 -23.77 7.07
N LEU A 53 -29.19 -23.13 6.53
CA LEU A 53 -30.58 -23.55 6.80
C LEU A 53 -31.21 -24.15 5.55
N PRO A 54 -30.98 -25.46 5.34
CA PRO A 54 -32.14 -26.34 5.20
C PRO A 54 -32.15 -27.53 6.16
N GLU A 55 -31.06 -27.82 6.88
CA GLU A 55 -30.95 -29.09 7.62
C GLU A 55 -31.50 -29.01 9.07
N VAL A 56 -31.33 -27.86 9.75
CA VAL A 56 -31.85 -27.67 11.12
C VAL A 56 -33.37 -27.44 11.14
N MET A 57 -33.97 -26.95 10.04
CA MET A 57 -35.43 -26.80 9.94
C MET A 57 -36.14 -28.13 9.62
N ALA A 58 -35.45 -29.13 9.07
CA ALA A 58 -36.03 -30.44 8.77
C ALA A 58 -36.22 -31.32 10.02
N PHE A 59 -35.38 -31.14 11.05
CA PHE A 59 -35.48 -31.94 12.28
C PHE A 59 -36.57 -31.46 13.25
N SER A 60 -37.07 -30.23 13.10
CA SER A 60 -38.11 -29.70 13.99
C SER A 60 -39.54 -30.09 13.59
N TYR A 61 -39.73 -30.91 12.54
CA TYR A 61 -41.02 -31.33 12.01
C TYR A 61 -41.17 -32.86 11.86
N SER A 62 -40.49 -33.65 12.72
CA SER A 62 -40.66 -35.11 12.82
C SER A 62 -40.91 -35.55 14.25
#